data_AF-A0A6T8J475-F1
#
_entry.id   AF-A0A6T8J475-F1
#
_cell.length_a   1.000
_cell.length_b   1.000
_cell.length_c   1.000
_cell.angle_alpha   90.00
_cell.angle_beta   90.00
_cell.angle_gamma   90.00
#
_symmetry.space_group_name_H-M   'P 1'
#
loop_
_entity.id
_entity.type
_entity.pdbx_description
1 polymer ?
#
loop_
_entity_poly.entity_id
_entity_poly.type
_entity_poly.pdbx_seq_one_letter_code
_entity_poly.pdbx_strand_id
1 'polypeptide(L)'
;EKTPCDVEKVVVHETVRVIEKDCFEYCRRMTHLKLNSKLITIRKDAFWSLDNLHEMEFHPEASFNIEQEAFRNCPQLELSKVKWPKSVKWFVEEDFDVKPYLLDL
;
A
#
# COMPACT_ATOMS: atom_id res chain seq x y z
N GLU A 1 -7.75 20.99 -7.13
CA GLU A 1 -7.72 20.66 -5.70
C GLU A 1 -8.13 19.20 -5.56
N LYS A 2 -7.24 18.30 -5.14
CA LYS A 2 -7.63 16.91 -4.83
C LYS A 2 -8.44 16.99 -3.54
N THR A 3 -9.76 16.79 -3.62
CA THR A 3 -10.63 16.71 -2.44
C THR A 3 -10.11 15.65 -1.48
N PRO A 4 -10.07 15.90 -0.16
CA PRO A 4 -9.70 14.89 0.81
C PRO A 4 -10.62 13.68 0.65
N CYS A 5 -10.01 12.52 0.50
CA CYS A 5 -10.72 11.26 0.46
C CYS A 5 -11.37 11.02 1.81
N ASP A 6 -12.71 11.00 1.85
CA ASP A 6 -13.51 10.84 3.06
C ASP A 6 -13.83 9.36 3.39
N VAL A 7 -13.02 8.46 2.86
CA VAL A 7 -13.27 7.02 2.92
C VAL A 7 -12.57 6.41 4.13
N GLU A 8 -13.33 5.72 4.99
CA GLU A 8 -12.78 5.02 6.15
C GLU A 8 -12.31 3.60 5.83
N LYS A 9 -13.01 2.92 4.91
CA LYS A 9 -12.73 1.52 4.56
C LYS A 9 -12.76 1.33 3.05
N VAL A 10 -11.73 0.69 2.51
CA VAL A 10 -11.65 0.35 1.08
C VAL A 10 -11.60 -1.16 0.92
N VAL A 11 -12.46 -1.68 0.05
CA VAL A 11 -12.40 -3.05 -0.44
C VAL A 11 -12.17 -2.99 -1.94
N VAL A 12 -11.01 -3.43 -2.39
CA VAL A 12 -10.66 -3.43 -3.81
C VAL A 12 -11.44 -4.55 -4.52
N HIS A 13 -12.26 -4.17 -5.50
CA HIS A 13 -13.07 -5.12 -6.27
C HIS A 13 -12.20 -6.13 -7.03
N GLU A 14 -12.66 -7.38 -7.19
CA GLU A 14 -11.87 -8.47 -7.78
C GLU A 14 -11.42 -8.26 -9.24
N THR A 15 -12.01 -7.30 -9.95
CA THR A 15 -11.62 -6.96 -11.33
C THR A 15 -10.41 -6.05 -11.40
N VAL A 16 -10.07 -5.36 -10.30
CA VAL A 16 -8.93 -4.45 -10.25
C VAL A 16 -7.63 -5.24 -10.34
N ARG A 17 -6.75 -4.82 -11.25
CA ARG A 17 -5.41 -5.41 -11.45
C ARG A 17 -4.29 -4.47 -11.03
N VAL A 18 -4.52 -3.17 -11.11
CA VAL A 18 -3.54 -2.13 -10.81
C VAL A 18 -4.21 -1.09 -9.93
N ILE A 19 -3.52 -0.68 -8.88
CA ILE A 19 -3.84 0.54 -8.13
C ILE A 19 -2.90 1.62 -8.65
N GLU A 20 -3.48 2.62 -9.30
CA GLU A 20 -2.73 3.64 -10.01
C GLU A 20 -2.00 4.61 -9.06
N LYS A 21 -1.06 5.35 -9.64
CA LYS A 21 -0.30 6.37 -8.92
C LYS A 21 -1.25 7.37 -8.24
N ASP A 22 -0.93 7.71 -7.00
CA ASP A 22 -1.67 8.66 -6.14
C ASP A 22 -3.15 8.30 -5.88
N CYS A 23 -3.61 7.07 -6.20
CA CYS A 23 -5.04 6.73 -6.21
C CYS A 23 -5.76 6.98 -4.87
N PHE A 24 -5.06 6.77 -3.75
CA PHE A 24 -5.55 6.99 -2.39
C PHE A 24 -4.65 7.94 -1.60
N GLU A 25 -3.87 8.78 -2.30
CA GLU A 25 -3.04 9.80 -1.67
C GLU A 25 -3.89 10.71 -0.77
N TYR A 26 -3.42 10.97 0.46
CA TYR A 26 -4.13 11.77 1.47
C TYR A 26 -5.50 11.25 1.91
N CYS A 27 -5.81 9.95 1.73
CA CYS A 27 -6.96 9.30 2.37
C CYS A 27 -6.80 9.18 3.90
N ARG A 28 -6.64 10.31 4.60
CA ARG A 28 -6.22 10.35 6.01
C ARG A 28 -7.23 9.72 6.97
N ARG A 29 -8.50 9.56 6.58
CA ARG A 29 -9.52 8.86 7.38
C ARG A 29 -9.53 7.35 7.17
N MET A 30 -8.81 6.83 6.17
CA MET A 30 -8.78 5.40 5.89
C MET A 30 -8.14 4.67 7.06
N THR A 31 -8.87 3.70 7.60
CA THR A 31 -8.45 2.86 8.72
C THR A 31 -8.25 1.41 8.28
N HIS A 32 -9.00 0.97 7.28
CA HIS A 32 -8.99 -0.41 6.78
C HIS A 32 -8.85 -0.47 5.26
N LEU A 33 -7.95 -1.33 4.78
CA LEU A 33 -7.73 -1.60 3.37
C LEU A 33 -7.74 -3.11 3.11
N LYS A 34 -8.65 -3.57 2.26
CA LYS A 34 -8.69 -4.96 1.80
C LYS A 34 -8.32 -5.05 0.32
N LEU A 35 -7.22 -5.71 0.03
CA LEU A 35 -6.70 -5.93 -1.31
C LEU A 35 -7.18 -7.28 -1.87
N ASN A 36 -7.48 -7.31 -3.16
CA ASN A 36 -8.01 -8.50 -3.80
C ASN A 36 -6.89 -9.52 -4.13
N SER A 37 -7.27 -10.74 -4.50
CA SER A 37 -6.34 -11.81 -4.89
C SER A 37 -5.75 -11.66 -6.30
N LYS A 38 -6.35 -10.83 -7.15
CA LYS A 38 -6.00 -10.68 -8.57
C LYS A 38 -5.17 -9.43 -8.83
N LEU A 39 -4.78 -8.69 -7.79
CA LEU A 39 -3.97 -7.49 -7.89
C LEU A 39 -2.58 -7.87 -8.38
N ILE A 40 -2.03 -7.07 -9.27
CA ILE A 40 -0.73 -7.29 -9.90
C ILE A 40 0.25 -6.20 -9.47
N THR A 41 -0.21 -4.95 -9.34
CA THR A 41 0.68 -3.82 -9.04
C THR A 41 -0.01 -2.74 -8.22
N ILE A 42 0.70 -2.24 -7.22
CA ILE A 42 0.43 -0.99 -6.52
C ILE A 42 1.50 -0.01 -6.98
N ARG A 43 1.07 1.05 -7.67
CA ARG A 43 1.95 2.07 -8.23
C ARG A 43 2.55 2.98 -7.15
N LYS A 44 3.58 3.72 -7.57
CA LYS A 44 4.24 4.76 -6.76
C LYS A 44 3.23 5.70 -6.10
N ASP A 45 3.47 6.03 -4.84
CA ASP A 45 2.66 6.97 -4.02
C ASP A 45 1.16 6.62 -3.89
N ALA A 46 0.70 5.43 -4.33
CA ALA A 46 -0.72 5.07 -4.36
C ALA A 46 -1.44 5.21 -3.00
N PHE A 47 -0.75 4.98 -1.89
CA PHE A 47 -1.22 5.10 -0.51
C PHE A 47 -0.34 6.04 0.31
N TRP A 48 0.11 7.14 -0.29
CA TRP A 48 0.96 8.10 0.38
C TRP A 48 0.17 8.95 1.40
N SER A 49 0.72 9.13 2.60
CA SER A 49 0.12 9.89 3.72
C SER A 49 -1.24 9.40 4.19
N LEU A 50 -1.35 8.11 4.55
CA LEU A 50 -2.53 7.55 5.23
C LEU A 50 -2.37 7.61 6.75
N ASP A 51 -2.79 8.73 7.33
CA ASP A 51 -2.54 9.03 8.74
C ASP A 51 -3.19 8.05 9.73
N ASN A 52 -4.27 7.34 9.33
CA ASN A 52 -5.03 6.44 10.21
C ASN A 52 -5.06 4.97 9.76
N LEU A 53 -4.39 4.61 8.65
CA LEU A 53 -4.41 3.23 8.16
C LEU A 53 -3.61 2.34 9.11
N HIS A 54 -4.29 1.41 9.77
CA HIS A 54 -3.68 0.46 10.70
C HIS A 54 -4.04 -1.00 10.39
N GLU A 55 -5.08 -1.23 9.58
CA GLU A 55 -5.51 -2.57 9.21
C GLU A 55 -5.42 -2.77 7.69
N MET A 56 -4.62 -3.75 7.27
CA MET A 56 -4.47 -4.13 5.88
C MET A 56 -4.63 -5.65 5.72
N GLU A 57 -5.60 -6.04 4.90
CA GLU A 57 -5.91 -7.43 4.60
C GLU A 57 -5.52 -7.79 3.16
N PHE A 58 -4.89 -8.97 3.03
CA PHE A 58 -4.58 -9.57 1.75
C PHE A 58 -5.24 -10.93 1.62
N HIS A 59 -5.54 -11.34 0.39
CA HIS A 59 -5.82 -12.74 0.12
C HIS A 59 -4.52 -13.56 0.26
N PRO A 60 -4.50 -14.72 0.94
CA PRO A 60 -3.28 -15.50 1.17
C PRO A 60 -2.52 -15.88 -0.11
N GLU A 61 -3.24 -16.21 -1.18
CA GLU A 61 -2.63 -16.53 -2.48
C GLU A 61 -2.27 -15.31 -3.35
N ALA A 62 -2.47 -14.08 -2.86
CA ALA A 62 -2.15 -12.88 -3.64
C ALA A 62 -0.63 -12.81 -3.91
N SER A 63 -0.29 -12.27 -5.08
CA SER A 63 1.09 -12.01 -5.47
C SER A 63 1.14 -10.75 -6.33
N PHE A 64 1.81 -9.71 -5.83
CA PHE A 64 1.84 -8.42 -6.51
C PHE A 64 3.12 -7.64 -6.22
N ASN A 65 3.32 -6.62 -7.05
CA ASN A 65 4.42 -5.68 -6.98
C ASN A 65 3.98 -4.41 -6.26
N ILE A 66 4.85 -3.87 -5.42
CA ILE A 66 4.69 -2.57 -4.79
C ILE A 66 5.81 -1.68 -5.32
N GLU A 67 5.45 -0.58 -5.97
CA GLU A 67 6.40 0.43 -6.42
C GLU A 67 6.79 1.40 -5.29
N GLN A 68 7.81 2.22 -5.54
CA GLN A 68 8.47 3.09 -4.58
C GLN A 68 7.48 3.99 -3.81
N GLU A 69 7.73 4.18 -2.51
CA GLU A 69 6.96 5.08 -1.64
C GLU A 69 5.43 4.82 -1.58
N ALA A 70 4.94 3.69 -2.11
CA ALA A 70 3.50 3.44 -2.20
C ALA A 70 2.80 3.54 -0.84
N PHE A 71 3.46 3.19 0.27
CA PHE A 71 2.95 3.30 1.65
C PHE A 71 3.74 4.31 2.50
N ARG A 72 4.39 5.30 1.87
CA ARG A 72 5.16 6.32 2.60
C ARG A 72 4.23 7.16 3.48
N ASN A 73 4.74 7.53 4.66
CA ASN A 73 4.03 8.37 5.61
C ASN A 73 2.69 7.74 6.09
N CYS A 74 2.68 6.42 6.32
CA CYS A 74 1.57 5.72 6.97
C CYS A 74 1.95 5.36 8.42
N PRO A 75 1.92 6.32 9.37
CA PRO A 75 2.51 6.15 10.70
C PRO A 75 1.80 5.11 11.58
N GLN A 76 0.53 4.79 11.28
CA GLN A 76 -0.26 3.81 12.02
C GLN A 76 -0.16 2.39 11.43
N LEU A 77 0.50 2.23 10.28
CA LEU A 77 0.59 0.95 9.60
C LEU A 77 1.74 0.12 10.18
N GLU A 78 1.41 -0.80 11.07
CA GLU A 78 2.37 -1.73 11.66
C GLU A 78 2.57 -2.97 10.77
N LEU A 79 3.65 -2.98 9.98
CA LEU A 79 3.98 -4.09 9.06
C LEU A 79 4.17 -5.45 9.76
N SER A 80 4.51 -5.46 11.05
CA SER A 80 4.66 -6.69 11.86
C SER A 80 3.32 -7.37 12.17
N LYS A 81 2.20 -6.64 12.13
CA LYS A 81 0.84 -7.17 12.34
C LYS A 81 0.17 -7.62 11.05
N VAL A 82 0.77 -7.30 9.91
CA VAL A 82 0.24 -7.62 8.59
C VAL A 82 0.40 -9.11 8.30
N LYS A 83 -0.71 -9.77 7.92
CA LYS A 83 -0.69 -11.12 7.35
C LYS A 83 -0.29 -11.04 5.88
N TRP A 84 1.01 -11.21 5.62
CA TRP A 84 1.56 -11.14 4.28
C TRP A 84 1.03 -12.28 3.39
N PRO A 85 0.73 -11.99 2.11
CA PRO A 85 0.30 -13.00 1.17
C PRO A 85 1.50 -13.80 0.65
N LYS A 86 1.24 -14.76 -0.26
CA LYS A 86 2.21 -15.71 -0.80
C LYS A 86 3.50 -15.07 -1.30
N SER A 87 3.42 -13.91 -1.97
CA SER A 87 4.60 -13.19 -2.41
C SER A 87 4.31 -11.69 -2.58
N VAL A 88 5.21 -10.85 -2.11
CA VAL A 88 5.19 -9.40 -2.35
C VAL A 88 6.57 -8.98 -2.80
N LYS A 89 6.66 -8.22 -3.90
CA LYS A 89 7.93 -7.71 -4.43
C LYS A 89 7.94 -6.19 -4.35
N TRP A 90 8.97 -5.66 -3.71
CA TRP A 90 9.17 -4.22 -3.56
C TRP A 90 10.12 -3.71 -4.64
N PHE A 91 9.73 -2.65 -5.33
CA PHE A 91 10.55 -1.97 -6.31
C PHE A 91 10.83 -0.56 -5.81
N VAL A 92 12.06 -0.34 -5.36
CA VAL A 92 12.59 1.00 -5.13
C VAL A 92 13.27 1.45 -6.42
N GLU A 93 12.95 2.65 -6.93
CA GLU A 93 13.80 3.26 -7.95
C GLU A 93 15.17 3.51 -7.30
N GLU A 94 16.20 2.84 -7.80
CA GLU A 94 17.59 3.16 -7.46
C GLU A 94 17.92 4.55 -8.00
N ASP A 95 17.75 5.59 -7.17
CA ASP A 95 18.66 6.74 -7.09
C ASP A 95 18.20 7.72 -5.99
N PHE A 96 19.19 8.28 -5.29
CA PHE A 96 19.14 9.12 -4.07
C PHE A 96 19.13 8.39 -2.72
N ASP A 97 20.32 7.90 -2.35
CA ASP A 97 20.99 8.24 -1.08
C ASP A 97 20.16 8.10 0.22
N VAL A 98 19.54 6.94 0.42
CA VAL A 98 19.10 6.51 1.76
C VAL A 98 19.77 5.18 2.12
N LYS A 99 20.53 5.24 3.21
CA LYS A 99 21.30 4.14 3.80
C LYS A 99 20.45 2.88 4.00
N PRO A 100 21.06 1.69 3.86
CA PRO A 100 20.39 0.41 3.98
C PRO A 100 20.00 0.18 5.45
N TYR A 101 18.74 0.48 5.79
CA TYR A 101 18.14 0.04 7.05
C TYR A 101 17.05 -1.02 6.85
N LEU A 102 17.06 -1.71 5.72
CA LEU A 102 16.22 -2.87 5.46
C LEU A 102 17.03 -4.01 4.82
N LEU A 103 18.10 -4.40 5.51
CA LEU A 103 18.56 -5.79 5.51
C LEU A 103 18.23 -6.33 6.91
N ASP A 104 17.68 -7.53 6.94
CA ASP A 104 17.29 -8.34 8.11
C ASP A 104 15.79 -8.39 8.42
N LEU A 105 15.07 -9.09 7.53
CA LEU A 105 14.08 -10.11 7.90
C LEU A 105 14.34 -11.38 7.10
#